data_AF-A0A9W9SAK2-F1
#
_entry.id   AF-A0A9W9SAK2-F1
#
_cell.length_a   1.000
_cell.length_b   1.000
_cell.length_c   1.000
_cell.angle_alpha   90.00
_cell.angle_beta   90.00
_cell.angle_gamma   90.00
#
_symmetry.space_group_name_H-M   'P 1'
#
loop_
_entity.id
_entity.type
_entity.pdbx_description
1 polymer ?
#
loop_
_entity_poly.entity_id
_entity_poly.type
_entity_poly.pdbx_seq_one_letter_code
_entity_poly.pdbx_strand_id
1 'polypeptide(L)'
;MEEGGLLDTHNDIPDTFREQLYKEENQRLEKKKSSNNSSSYSTCPPININNNILPVASSHIPLSTSPTYKGVLAKRNFIKPITIHGFLNVAVNEYTEWQQSRVTNETFRDNINKAHNVTLENCLDLMQIYEDQDSSFFVTHSVKIGAARRFVGDIGL
;
A
#
# COMPACT_ATOMS: atom_id res chain seq x y z
N MET A 1 -41.59 -16.74 -17.70
CA MET A 1 -40.30 -16.50 -18.37
C MET A 1 -40.05 -15.02 -18.26
N GLU A 2 -39.25 -14.61 -17.27
CA GLU A 2 -38.77 -13.23 -17.13
C GLU A 2 -37.64 -13.05 -18.13
N GLU A 3 -37.91 -12.35 -19.24
CA GLU A 3 -36.86 -11.94 -20.17
C GLU A 3 -36.14 -10.72 -19.59
N GLY A 4 -34.84 -10.90 -19.36
CA GLY A 4 -33.94 -9.83 -18.95
C GLY A 4 -33.85 -8.77 -20.04
N GLY A 5 -34.34 -7.57 -19.73
CA GLY A 5 -34.27 -6.41 -20.61
C GLY A 5 -32.83 -6.04 -20.92
N LEU A 6 -32.40 -6.34 -22.14
CA LEU A 6 -31.17 -5.84 -22.75
C LEU A 6 -31.32 -4.33 -22.95
N LEU A 7 -30.52 -3.53 -22.25
CA LEU A 7 -30.39 -2.10 -22.51
C LEU A 7 -29.46 -1.96 -23.72
N ASP A 8 -30.04 -1.77 -24.91
CA ASP A 8 -29.34 -1.74 -26.21
C ASP A 8 -28.89 -0.31 -26.56
N THR A 9 -29.53 0.71 -26.00
CA THR A 9 -29.25 2.12 -26.33
C THR A 9 -29.30 3.04 -25.11
N HIS A 10 -28.62 4.19 -25.20
CA HIS A 10 -28.62 5.25 -24.17
C HIS A 10 -30.01 5.82 -23.82
N ASN A 11 -31.07 5.41 -24.53
CA ASN A 11 -32.46 5.77 -24.28
C ASN A 11 -33.18 4.79 -23.32
N ASP A 12 -32.56 3.66 -22.98
CA ASP A 12 -33.19 2.64 -22.14
C ASP A 12 -33.04 2.93 -20.62
N ILE A 13 -32.36 4.02 -20.27
CA ILE A 13 -32.29 4.52 -18.89
C ILE A 13 -33.55 5.34 -18.62
N PRO A 14 -34.45 4.91 -17.72
CA PRO A 14 -35.64 5.67 -17.40
C PRO A 14 -35.28 7.06 -16.85
N ASP A 15 -36.02 8.09 -17.27
CA ASP A 15 -35.79 9.48 -16.84
C ASP A 15 -35.74 9.64 -15.31
N THR A 16 -36.43 8.76 -14.58
CA THR A 16 -36.44 8.71 -13.11
C THR A 16 -35.06 8.46 -12.52
N PHE A 17 -34.25 7.57 -13.11
CA PHE A 17 -32.88 7.31 -12.66
C PHE A 17 -31.95 8.48 -12.99
N ARG A 18 -32.15 9.11 -14.15
CA ARG A 18 -31.40 10.28 -14.56
C ARG A 18 -31.64 11.46 -13.62
N GLU A 19 -32.90 11.70 -13.28
CA GLU A 19 -33.30 12.76 -12.36
C GLU A 19 -32.79 12.49 -10.94
N GLN A 20 -32.81 11.24 -10.48
CA GLN A 20 -32.26 10.86 -9.18
C GLN A 20 -30.76 11.13 -9.07
N LEU A 21 -29.99 10.83 -10.12
CA LEU A 21 -28.56 11.13 -10.19
C LEU A 21 -28.30 12.64 -10.09
N TYR A 22 -29.07 13.46 -10.82
CA TYR A 22 -28.95 14.91 -10.77
C TYR A 22 -29.32 15.48 -9.39
N LYS A 23 -30.34 14.93 -8.72
CA LYS A 23 -30.73 15.32 -7.36
C LYS A 23 -29.63 15.00 -6.34
N GLU A 24 -29.01 13.83 -6.43
CA GLU A 24 -27.92 13.42 -5.55
C GLU A 24 -26.67 14.30 -5.75
N GLU A 25 -26.30 14.60 -6.99
CA GLU A 25 -25.16 15.48 -7.29
C GLU A 25 -25.39 16.90 -6.78
N ASN A 26 -26.57 17.48 -7.00
CA ASN A 26 -26.91 18.81 -6.46
C ASN A 26 -26.85 18.83 -4.93
N GLN A 27 -27.41 17.83 -4.25
CA GLN A 27 -27.37 17.76 -2.79
C GLN A 27 -25.93 17.65 -2.26
N ARG A 28 -25.06 16.91 -2.97
CA ARG A 28 -23.63 16.80 -2.64
C ARG A 28 -22.90 18.13 -2.79
N LEU A 29 -23.23 18.91 -3.82
CA LEU A 29 -22.65 20.24 -4.05
C LEU A 29 -23.13 21.26 -3.01
N GLU A 30 -24.40 21.22 -2.60
CA GLU A 30 -24.93 22.10 -1.54
C GLU A 30 -24.30 21.80 -0.18
N LYS A 31 -24.13 20.54 0.20
CA LYS A 31 -23.42 20.14 1.44
C LYS A 31 -21.98 20.65 1.47
N LYS A 32 -21.27 20.57 0.34
CA LYS A 32 -19.90 21.11 0.22
C LYS A 32 -19.86 22.64 0.30
N LYS A 33 -20.87 23.34 -0.21
CA LYS A 33 -20.96 24.80 -0.15
C LYS A 33 -21.33 25.31 1.24
N SER A 34 -22.17 24.57 1.98
CA SER A 34 -22.54 24.88 3.37
C SER A 34 -21.39 24.68 4.36
N SER A 35 -20.43 23.79 4.08
CA SER A 35 -19.27 23.58 4.96
C SER A 35 -18.24 24.71 4.92
N ASN A 36 -18.30 25.61 3.93
CA ASN A 36 -17.32 26.69 3.78
C ASN A 36 -17.77 28.04 4.36
N ASN A 37 -18.98 28.15 4.90
CA ASN A 37 -19.50 29.39 5.49
C ASN A 37 -20.25 29.14 6.80
N SER A 38 -19.50 28.84 7.85
CA SER A 38 -19.98 29.04 9.22
C SER A 38 -18.78 29.17 10.17
N SER A 39 -18.29 30.41 10.27
CA SER A 39 -17.61 30.91 11.46
C SER A 39 -18.59 30.81 12.63
N SER A 40 -18.29 29.96 13.61
CA SER A 40 -18.83 30.04 14.97
C SER A 40 -17.92 29.27 15.92
N TYR A 41 -17.15 30.04 16.68
CA TYR A 41 -16.47 29.74 17.94
C TYR A 41 -16.73 28.35 18.55
N SER A 42 -15.70 27.51 18.56
CA SER A 42 -15.56 26.42 19.53
C SER A 42 -14.24 26.59 20.27
N THR A 43 -14.34 27.07 21.51
CA THR A 43 -13.28 27.21 22.49
C THR A 43 -12.60 25.86 22.76
N CYS A 44 -11.40 25.65 22.24
CA CYS A 44 -10.52 24.59 22.73
C CYS A 44 -9.60 25.19 23.79
N PRO A 45 -9.53 24.65 25.03
CA PRO A 45 -8.52 25.10 25.97
C PRO A 45 -7.12 24.71 25.44
N PRO A 46 -6.09 25.54 25.68
CA PRO A 46 -4.73 25.22 25.26
C PRO A 46 -4.20 24.01 26.03
N ILE A 47 -3.69 23.02 25.28
CA ILE A 47 -3.05 21.83 25.84
C ILE A 47 -1.65 22.24 26.31
N ASN A 48 -1.44 22.26 27.63
CA ASN A 48 -0.13 22.51 28.23
C ASN A 48 0.63 21.19 28.36
N ILE A 49 1.61 20.93 27.49
CA ILE A 49 2.48 19.75 27.57
C ILE A 49 3.67 20.09 28.47
N ASN A 50 3.55 19.78 29.77
CA ASN A 50 4.66 19.88 30.72
C ASN A 50 5.57 18.64 30.61
N ASN A 51 6.62 18.69 29.80
CA ASN A 51 7.60 17.61 29.70
C ASN A 51 8.74 17.79 30.72
N ASN A 52 8.46 17.51 32.00
CA ASN A 52 9.49 17.42 33.03
C ASN A 52 10.14 16.03 33.00
N ILE A 53 11.13 15.84 32.13
CA ILE A 53 12.08 14.73 32.26
C ILE A 53 13.31 15.24 32.99
N LEU A 54 13.30 15.07 34.32
CA LEU A 54 14.50 15.24 35.15
C LEU A 54 15.55 14.19 34.75
N PRO A 55 16.86 14.52 34.80
CA PRO A 55 17.91 13.61 34.39
C PRO A 55 18.13 12.57 35.49
N VAL A 56 17.72 11.32 35.28
CA VAL A 56 18.21 10.23 36.14
C VAL A 56 19.57 9.81 35.59
N ALA A 57 20.62 10.44 36.12
CA ALA A 57 21.94 9.84 36.12
C ALA A 57 21.90 8.66 37.07
N SER A 58 22.05 7.45 36.55
CA SER A 58 22.38 6.28 37.38
C SER A 58 23.35 5.39 36.62
N SER A 59 24.63 5.70 36.80
CA SER A 59 25.74 4.80 36.52
C SER A 59 25.74 3.74 37.62
N HIS A 60 25.71 2.44 37.28
CA HIS A 60 26.54 1.37 37.89
C HIS A 60 26.38 0.06 37.07
N ILE A 61 27.49 -0.35 36.45
CA ILE A 61 27.83 -1.62 35.73
C ILE A 61 28.31 -2.66 36.81
N PRO A 62 28.47 -4.03 36.63
CA PRO A 62 28.71 -4.84 35.40
C PRO A 62 28.12 -6.29 35.27
N LEU A 63 28.36 -6.84 34.05
CA LEU A 63 28.68 -8.24 33.65
C LEU A 63 27.58 -9.30 33.47
N SER A 64 27.36 -9.76 32.22
CA SER A 64 27.78 -11.10 31.76
C SER A 64 27.44 -11.37 30.28
N THR A 65 28.47 -11.83 29.55
CA THR A 65 28.55 -12.64 28.32
C THR A 65 27.54 -12.47 27.15
N SER A 66 28.10 -12.03 26.02
CA SER A 66 27.52 -11.99 24.66
C SER A 66 27.20 -13.40 24.11
N PRO A 67 26.27 -13.51 23.15
CA PRO A 67 26.73 -13.50 21.76
C PRO A 67 26.14 -12.33 20.98
N THR A 68 27.04 -11.63 20.31
CA THR A 68 26.78 -10.50 19.43
C THR A 68 25.96 -10.94 18.22
N TYR A 69 24.64 -10.84 18.31
CA TYR A 69 23.87 -10.47 17.12
C TYR A 69 24.15 -8.99 16.91
N LYS A 70 24.93 -8.66 15.87
CA LYS A 70 24.93 -7.31 15.34
C LYS A 70 23.53 -7.08 14.77
N GLY A 71 22.60 -6.67 15.63
CA GLY A 71 21.41 -5.99 15.20
C GLY A 71 21.87 -4.72 14.51
N VAL A 72 22.13 -4.84 13.21
CA VAL A 72 22.15 -3.67 12.33
C VAL A 72 20.74 -3.12 12.51
N LEU A 73 20.62 -2.08 13.32
CA LEU A 73 19.46 -1.21 13.31
C LEU A 73 19.47 -0.60 11.91
N ALA A 74 18.93 -1.34 10.95
CA ALA A 74 18.71 -0.85 9.61
C ALA A 74 17.92 0.42 9.82
N LYS A 75 18.49 1.54 9.38
CA LYS A 75 17.74 2.78 9.24
C LYS A 75 16.52 2.40 8.41
N ARG A 76 15.36 2.25 9.06
CA ARG A 76 14.09 2.12 8.37
C ARG A 76 13.95 3.45 7.68
N ASN A 77 14.38 3.50 6.41
CA ASN A 77 14.08 4.63 5.56
C ASN A 77 12.58 4.86 5.71
N PHE A 78 12.17 6.12 5.88
CA PHE A 78 10.76 6.43 5.97
C PHE A 78 10.15 6.16 4.59
N ILE A 79 9.78 4.91 4.35
CA ILE A 79 9.19 4.46 3.11
C ILE A 79 7.75 4.96 3.15
N LYS A 80 7.38 5.80 2.17
CA LYS A 80 6.00 6.26 2.01
C LYS A 80 5.11 5.03 1.81
N PRO A 81 4.03 4.85 2.60
CA PRO A 81 3.13 3.71 2.44
C PRO A 81 2.59 3.65 1.01
N ILE A 82 2.63 2.47 0.40
CA ILE A 82 1.85 2.20 -0.81
C ILE A 82 0.43 1.81 -0.41
N THR A 83 -0.54 2.21 -1.22
CA THR A 83 -1.94 1.78 -1.05
C THR A 83 -2.25 0.76 -2.12
N ILE A 84 -2.61 -0.46 -1.70
CA ILE A 84 -3.09 -1.50 -2.61
C ILE A 84 -4.61 -1.53 -2.54
N HIS A 85 -5.25 -1.42 -3.69
CA HIS A 85 -6.70 -1.53 -3.82
C HIS A 85 -7.08 -2.95 -4.30
N GLY A 86 -8.23 -3.45 -3.86
CA GLY A 86 -8.72 -4.77 -4.27
C GLY A 86 -8.06 -5.95 -3.56
N PHE A 87 -8.04 -7.11 -4.22
CA PHE A 87 -7.47 -8.33 -3.64
C PHE A 87 -5.95 -8.37 -3.79
N LEU A 88 -5.26 -8.71 -2.70
CA LEU A 88 -3.79 -8.67 -2.63
C LEU A 88 -3.12 -9.59 -3.65
N ASN A 89 -3.64 -10.81 -3.83
CA ASN A 89 -3.13 -11.76 -4.81
C ASN A 89 -3.35 -11.31 -6.26
N VAL A 90 -4.46 -10.60 -6.53
CA VAL A 90 -4.74 -10.01 -7.84
C VAL A 90 -3.75 -8.88 -8.12
N ALA A 91 -3.49 -8.01 -7.15
CA ALA A 91 -2.48 -6.96 -7.27
C ALA A 91 -1.08 -7.53 -7.56
N VAL A 92 -0.71 -8.64 -6.92
CA VAL A 92 0.54 -9.37 -7.20
C VAL A 92 0.60 -9.89 -8.65
N ASN A 93 -0.51 -10.40 -9.19
CA ASN A 93 -0.59 -10.85 -10.57
C ASN A 93 -0.41 -9.66 -11.54
N GLU A 94 -1.17 -8.58 -11.36
CA GLU A 94 -1.11 -7.38 -12.21
C GLU A 94 0.28 -6.74 -12.19
N TYR A 95 0.90 -6.66 -11.01
CA TYR A 95 2.28 -6.19 -10.87
C TYR A 95 3.28 -7.05 -11.64
N THR A 96 3.09 -8.37 -11.59
CA THR A 96 3.96 -9.34 -12.28
C THR A 96 3.83 -9.21 -13.79
N GLU A 97 2.60 -9.06 -14.31
CA GLU A 97 2.34 -8.80 -15.72
C GLU A 97 2.99 -7.49 -16.18
N TRP A 98 2.87 -6.44 -15.37
CA TRP A 98 3.53 -5.16 -15.64
C TRP A 98 5.06 -5.29 -15.68
N GLN A 99 5.69 -5.98 -14.71
CA GLN A 99 7.12 -6.25 -14.71
C GLN A 99 7.56 -6.97 -15.98
N GLN A 100 6.80 -8.00 -16.38
CA GLN A 100 7.07 -8.77 -17.58
C GLN A 100 6.92 -7.98 -18.87
N SER A 101 6.00 -7.01 -18.94
CA SER A 101 5.83 -6.13 -20.11
C SER A 101 7.08 -5.29 -20.40
N ARG A 102 7.93 -5.05 -19.39
CA ARG A 102 9.13 -4.21 -19.47
C ARG A 102 10.39 -5.00 -19.83
N VAL A 103 10.29 -6.31 -20.01
CA VAL A 103 11.44 -7.18 -20.30
C VAL A 103 11.17 -8.10 -21.50
N THR A 104 12.09 -8.09 -22.47
CA THR A 104 12.05 -8.99 -23.63
C THR A 104 12.86 -10.26 -23.43
N ASN A 105 13.81 -10.25 -22.48
CA ASN A 105 14.65 -11.41 -22.19
C ASN A 105 13.86 -12.50 -21.45
N GLU A 106 13.74 -13.69 -22.05
CA GLU A 106 13.00 -14.83 -21.49
C GLU A 106 13.53 -15.26 -20.13
N THR A 107 14.86 -15.39 -19.98
CA THR A 107 15.45 -15.73 -18.69
C THR A 107 15.10 -14.70 -17.60
N PHE A 108 14.98 -13.42 -17.92
CA PHE A 108 14.54 -12.41 -16.95
C PHE A 108 13.06 -12.59 -16.61
N ARG A 109 12.20 -12.81 -17.61
CA ARG A 109 10.76 -13.12 -17.43
C ARG A 109 10.55 -14.35 -16.55
N ASP A 110 11.33 -15.41 -16.76
CA ASP A 110 11.29 -16.62 -15.95
C ASP A 110 11.62 -16.33 -14.48
N ASN A 111 12.58 -15.45 -14.23
CA ASN A 111 12.94 -15.07 -12.86
C ASN A 111 11.87 -14.16 -12.22
N ILE A 112 11.17 -13.33 -13.00
CA ILE A 112 10.00 -12.59 -12.51
C ILE A 112 8.88 -13.58 -12.14
N ASN A 113 8.58 -14.56 -12.99
CA ASN A 113 7.60 -15.62 -12.69
C ASN A 113 7.98 -16.41 -11.43
N LYS A 114 9.26 -16.74 -11.25
CA LYS A 114 9.73 -17.40 -10.02
C LYS A 114 9.49 -16.53 -8.78
N ALA A 115 9.81 -15.23 -8.86
CA ALA A 115 9.57 -14.31 -7.74
C ALA A 115 8.08 -14.21 -7.41
N HIS A 116 7.22 -14.14 -8.43
CA HIS A 116 5.77 -14.18 -8.28
C HIS A 116 5.26 -15.45 -7.60
N ASN A 117 5.72 -16.63 -8.03
CA ASN A 117 5.35 -17.89 -7.38
C ASN A 117 5.80 -17.92 -5.92
N VAL A 118 7.05 -17.52 -5.63
CA VAL A 118 7.58 -17.45 -4.27
C VAL A 118 6.74 -16.51 -3.40
N THR A 119 6.32 -15.36 -3.94
CA THR A 119 5.41 -14.43 -3.25
C THR A 119 4.10 -15.12 -2.88
N LEU A 120 3.42 -15.78 -3.81
CA LEU A 120 2.13 -16.43 -3.56
C LEU A 120 2.25 -17.65 -2.63
N GLU A 121 3.28 -18.48 -2.82
CA GLU A 121 3.55 -19.67 -2.00
C GLU A 121 3.83 -19.31 -0.53
N ASN A 122 4.42 -18.14 -0.28
CA ASN A 122 4.71 -17.64 1.06
C ASN A 122 3.63 -16.66 1.58
N CYS A 123 2.50 -16.54 0.89
CA CYS A 123 1.40 -15.64 1.24
C CYS A 123 1.82 -14.17 1.44
N LEU A 124 2.83 -13.72 0.69
CA LEU A 124 3.30 -12.33 0.72
C LEU A 124 2.43 -11.45 -0.19
N ASP A 125 2.18 -10.22 0.25
CA ASP A 125 1.60 -9.16 -0.59
C ASP A 125 2.63 -8.08 -0.96
N LEU A 126 2.28 -7.19 -1.91
CA LEU A 126 3.20 -6.15 -2.38
C LEU A 126 3.56 -5.15 -1.27
N MET A 127 2.70 -4.94 -0.28
CA MET A 127 2.96 -4.01 0.83
C MET A 127 4.03 -4.59 1.74
N GLN A 128 3.93 -5.87 2.10
CA GLN A 128 4.95 -6.57 2.88
C GLN A 128 6.29 -6.60 2.16
N ILE A 129 6.32 -6.96 0.87
CA ILE A 129 7.56 -6.97 0.08
C ILE A 129 8.19 -5.58 0.03
N TYR A 130 7.35 -4.55 -0.14
CA TYR A 130 7.81 -3.17 -0.17
C TYR A 130 8.26 -2.64 1.19
N GLU A 131 7.68 -3.11 2.29
CA GLU A 131 8.13 -2.75 3.64
C GLU A 131 9.45 -3.42 4.00
N ASP A 132 9.61 -4.71 3.67
CA ASP A 132 10.77 -5.50 4.04
C ASP A 132 11.99 -5.14 3.19
N GLN A 133 11.78 -4.76 1.93
CA GLN A 133 12.84 -4.48 0.94
C GLN A 133 13.89 -5.61 0.82
N ASP A 134 13.52 -6.84 1.18
CA ASP A 134 14.45 -7.98 1.23
C ASP A 134 14.52 -8.72 -0.11
N SER A 135 15.37 -8.22 -1.00
CA SER A 135 15.69 -8.95 -2.24
C SER A 135 16.43 -10.28 -2.01
N SER A 136 17.09 -10.47 -0.85
CA SER A 136 17.87 -11.68 -0.57
C SER A 136 16.95 -12.88 -0.34
N PHE A 137 15.77 -12.66 0.24
CA PHE A 137 14.73 -13.67 0.37
C PHE A 137 14.38 -14.33 -0.97
N PHE A 138 14.23 -13.56 -2.04
CA PHE A 138 13.93 -14.14 -3.36
C PHE A 138 15.15 -14.89 -3.95
N VAL A 139 16.37 -14.43 -3.64
CA VAL A 139 17.60 -15.09 -4.09
C VAL A 139 17.78 -16.46 -3.43
N THR A 140 17.45 -16.60 -2.15
CA THR A 140 17.48 -17.92 -1.49
C THR A 140 16.47 -18.89 -2.11
N HIS A 141 15.41 -18.38 -2.72
CA HIS A 141 14.44 -19.13 -3.52
C HIS A 141 14.81 -19.22 -5.01
N SER A 142 16.10 -19.13 -5.34
CA SER A 142 16.64 -19.33 -6.70
C SER A 142 16.22 -18.29 -7.74
N VAL A 143 15.75 -17.11 -7.32
CA VAL A 143 15.60 -15.95 -8.21
C VAL A 143 16.96 -15.30 -8.42
N LYS A 144 17.33 -15.01 -9.67
CA LYS A 144 18.59 -14.28 -9.96
C LYS A 144 18.59 -12.90 -9.29
N ILE A 145 19.71 -12.55 -8.65
CA ILE A 145 19.87 -11.31 -7.86
C ILE A 145 19.40 -10.03 -8.56
N GLY A 146 19.64 -9.90 -9.87
CA GLY A 146 19.20 -8.73 -10.64
C GLY A 146 17.67 -8.64 -10.77
N ALA A 147 17.00 -9.78 -10.98
CA ALA A 147 15.55 -9.85 -11.03
C ALA A 147 14.94 -9.63 -9.64
N ALA A 148 15.50 -10.26 -8.60
CA ALA A 148 15.04 -10.09 -7.22
C ALA A 148 15.09 -8.62 -6.76
N ARG A 149 16.21 -7.93 -7.00
CA ARG A 149 16.34 -6.50 -6.67
C ARG A 149 15.29 -5.63 -7.37
N ARG A 150 15.02 -5.91 -8.64
CA ARG A 150 14.03 -5.16 -9.42
C ARG A 150 12.60 -5.46 -8.98
N PHE A 151 12.28 -6.73 -8.74
CA PHE A 151 10.96 -7.16 -8.28
C PHE A 151 10.59 -6.54 -6.93
N VAL A 152 11.55 -6.31 -6.04
CA VAL A 152 11.31 -5.62 -4.76
C VAL A 152 11.31 -4.10 -4.94
N GLY A 153 12.31 -3.55 -5.64
CA GLY A 153 12.54 -2.11 -5.73
C GLY A 153 11.50 -1.37 -6.57
N ASP A 154 10.91 -2.02 -7.58
CA ASP A 154 9.99 -1.36 -8.50
C ASP A 154 8.57 -1.21 -7.94
N ILE A 155 8.25 -1.79 -6.77
CA ILE A 155 6.91 -1.72 -6.17
C ILE A 155 6.52 -0.28 -5.80
N GLY A 156 7.49 0.57 -5.47
CA GLY A 156 7.25 1.97 -5.11
C GLY A 156 7.30 2.97 -6.27
N LEU A 157 7.34 2.50 -7.52
CA LEU A 157 7.46 3.35 -8.71
C LEU A 157 6.12 3.93 -9.19
#